data_AF-A0A955R131-F1
#
_entry.id   AF-A0A955R131-F1
#
_cell.length_a   1.000
_cell.length_b   1.000
_cell.length_c   1.000
_cell.angle_alpha   90.00
_cell.angle_beta   90.00
_cell.angle_gamma   90.00
#
_symmetry.space_group_name_H-M   'P 1'
#
loop_
_entity.id
_entity.type
_entity.pdbx_description
1 polymer ?
#
loop_
_entity_poly.entity_id
_entity_poly.type
_entity_poly.pdbx_seq_one_letter_code
_entity_poly.pdbx_strand_id
1 'polypeptide(L)'
;MKNARKEELNGKWKKVATKAVSDDKFKAKLVADPLGMMEGFELALPEEVEVLRGHGNTITLIEPKGASEHLSSEVKWWRVRLAVIQEFGEDEDRHREHGTAGPQGAEDDDA
;
A
#
# COMPACT_ATOMS: atom_id res chain seq x y z
N MET A 1 18.62 5.80 -22.99
CA MET A 1 18.41 4.79 -21.93
C MET A 1 17.37 5.29 -20.91
N LYS A 2 16.13 5.58 -21.33
CA LYS A 2 15.11 6.23 -20.45
C LYS A 2 14.30 5.26 -19.57
N ASN A 3 14.52 3.95 -19.67
CA ASN A 3 13.64 2.92 -19.07
C ASN A 3 14.25 2.14 -17.89
N ALA A 4 15.57 2.11 -17.73
CA ALA A 4 16.24 1.24 -16.76
C ALA A 4 15.79 1.50 -15.31
N ARG A 5 15.64 2.78 -14.91
CA ARG A 5 15.19 3.14 -13.56
C ARG A 5 13.75 2.67 -13.30
N LYS A 6 12.86 2.85 -14.27
CA LYS A 6 11.46 2.43 -14.15
C LYS A 6 11.32 0.91 -14.11
N GLU A 7 12.15 0.19 -14.87
CA GLU A 7 12.21 -1.27 -14.85
C GLU A 7 12.71 -1.80 -13.51
N GLU A 8 13.73 -1.17 -12.92
CA GLU A 8 14.22 -1.51 -11.59
C GLU A 8 13.14 -1.31 -10.52
N LEU A 9 12.49 -0.14 -10.51
CA LEU A 9 11.40 0.17 -9.58
C LEU A 9 10.24 -0.85 -9.72
N ASN A 10 9.85 -1.18 -10.95
CA ASN A 10 8.83 -2.19 -11.21
C ASN A 10 9.25 -3.59 -10.71
N GLY A 11 10.52 -3.96 -10.90
CA GLY A 11 11.05 -5.24 -10.44
C GLY A 11 10.99 -5.36 -8.91
N LYS A 12 11.42 -4.31 -8.20
CA LYS A 12 11.33 -4.25 -6.74
C LYS A 12 9.88 -4.24 -6.26
N TRP A 13 9.00 -3.45 -6.92
CA TRP A 13 7.58 -3.39 -6.60
C TRP A 13 6.92 -4.76 -6.74
N LYS A 14 7.24 -5.50 -7.79
CA LYS A 14 6.69 -6.84 -8.01
C LYS A 14 6.99 -7.78 -6.83
N LYS A 15 8.19 -7.70 -6.24
CA LYS A 15 8.52 -8.49 -5.05
C LYS A 15 7.64 -8.11 -3.85
N VAL A 16 7.44 -6.82 -3.61
CA VAL A 16 6.56 -6.30 -2.54
C VAL A 16 5.12 -6.78 -2.77
N ALA A 17 4.58 -6.56 -3.97
CA ALA A 17 3.21 -6.93 -4.32
C ALA A 17 2.97 -8.44 -4.24
N THR A 18 3.89 -9.26 -4.76
CA THR A 18 3.78 -10.72 -4.64
C THR A 18 3.79 -11.17 -3.18
N LYS A 19 4.65 -10.57 -2.35
CA LYS A 19 4.68 -10.89 -0.92
C LYS A 19 3.40 -10.44 -0.21
N ALA A 20 2.85 -9.27 -0.53
CA ALA A 20 1.59 -8.78 0.01
C ALA A 20 0.40 -9.68 -0.32
N VAL A 21 0.37 -10.28 -1.52
CA VAL A 21 -0.71 -11.21 -1.90
C VAL A 21 -0.55 -12.59 -1.21
N SER A 22 0.67 -13.02 -0.91
CA SER A 22 0.92 -14.37 -0.35
C SER A 22 1.09 -14.43 1.17
N ASP A 23 1.26 -13.30 1.85
CA ASP A 23 1.56 -13.21 3.28
C ASP A 23 0.73 -12.09 3.91
N ASP A 24 -0.41 -12.44 4.51
CA ASP A 24 -1.34 -11.48 5.13
C ASP A 24 -0.68 -10.67 6.25
N LYS A 25 0.27 -11.27 6.99
CA LYS A 25 1.01 -10.54 8.03
C LYS A 25 1.93 -9.49 7.43
N PHE A 26 2.54 -9.79 6.29
CA PHE A 26 3.29 -8.80 5.53
C PHE A 26 2.38 -7.72 4.96
N LYS A 27 1.23 -8.10 4.39
CA LYS A 27 0.21 -7.18 3.86
C LYS A 27 -0.26 -6.18 4.91
N ALA A 28 -0.66 -6.65 6.09
CA ALA A 28 -1.10 -5.79 7.19
C ALA A 28 0.00 -4.80 7.63
N LYS A 29 1.27 -5.24 7.67
CA LYS A 29 2.41 -4.36 7.94
C LYS A 29 2.64 -3.34 6.83
N LEU A 30 2.50 -3.77 5.57
CA LEU A 30 2.64 -2.91 4.40
C LEU A 30 1.55 -1.82 4.39
N VAL A 31 0.31 -2.15 4.75
CA VAL A 31 -0.78 -1.18 4.91
C VAL A 31 -0.49 -0.22 6.07
N ALA A 32 0.07 -0.70 7.18
CA ALA A 32 0.34 0.10 8.37
C ALA A 32 1.55 1.05 8.23
N ASP A 33 2.60 0.65 7.51
CA ASP A 33 3.74 1.52 7.18
C ASP A 33 4.28 1.26 5.76
N PRO A 34 3.59 1.79 4.73
CA PRO A 34 3.94 1.54 3.33
C PRO A 34 5.38 1.89 2.99
N LEU A 35 5.84 3.06 3.44
CA LEU A 35 7.15 3.59 3.09
C LEU A 35 8.28 2.78 3.74
N GLY A 36 8.22 2.54 5.06
CA GLY A 36 9.26 1.76 5.75
C GLY A 36 9.33 0.32 5.25
N MET A 37 8.18 -0.28 4.94
CA MET A 37 8.13 -1.62 4.36
C MET A 37 8.71 -1.66 2.94
N MET A 38 8.51 -0.64 2.12
CA MET A 38 9.08 -0.55 0.78
C MET A 38 10.58 -0.24 0.80
N GLU A 39 11.06 0.57 1.74
CA GLU A 39 12.50 0.85 1.91
C GLU A 39 13.32 -0.43 2.14
N GLY A 40 12.77 -1.40 2.88
CA GLY A 40 13.38 -2.72 3.05
C GLY A 40 13.56 -3.53 1.76
N PHE A 41 12.92 -3.12 0.66
CA PHE A 41 13.08 -3.69 -0.70
C PHE A 41 13.86 -2.75 -1.62
N GLU A 42 14.63 -1.82 -1.05
CA GLU A 42 15.40 -0.82 -1.78
C GLU A 42 14.51 0.09 -2.66
N LEU A 43 13.25 0.26 -2.26
CA LEU A 43 12.31 1.21 -2.81
C LEU A 43 12.17 2.36 -1.83
N ALA A 44 13.01 3.38 -1.99
CA ALA A 44 12.93 4.61 -1.24
C ALA A 44 12.34 5.73 -2.11
N LEU A 45 11.62 6.65 -1.47
CA LEU A 45 11.21 7.88 -2.12
C LEU A 45 12.44 8.74 -2.45
N PRO A 46 12.40 9.53 -3.53
CA PRO A 46 13.41 10.57 -3.76
C PRO A 46 13.44 11.55 -2.58
N GLU A 47 14.63 11.92 -2.12
CA GLU A 47 14.82 12.83 -0.98
C GLU A 47 14.17 14.21 -1.18
N GLU A 48 13.97 14.60 -2.43
CA GLU A 48 13.34 15.87 -2.82
C GLU A 48 11.82 15.89 -2.60
N VAL A 49 11.19 14.74 -2.34
CA VAL A 49 9.74 14.59 -2.21
C VAL A 49 9.34 14.71 -0.74
N GLU A 50 8.49 15.68 -0.45
CA GLU A 50 7.92 15.82 0.89
C GLU A 50 6.76 14.85 1.08
N VAL A 51 6.70 14.22 2.26
CA VAL A 51 5.69 13.22 2.61
C VAL A 51 4.79 13.77 3.70
N LEU A 52 3.50 13.88 3.40
CA LEU A 52 2.46 14.21 4.37
C LEU A 52 1.66 12.95 4.73
N ARG A 53 1.60 12.62 6.02
CA ARG A 53 0.77 11.53 6.54
C ARG A 53 -0.54 12.09 7.08
N GLY A 54 -1.65 11.65 6.53
CA GLY A 54 -3.02 12.03 6.90
C GLY A 54 -3.73 10.97 7.75
N HIS A 55 -5.02 11.19 7.99
CA HIS A 55 -5.87 10.23 8.71
C HIS A 55 -6.01 8.91 7.94
N GLY A 56 -6.21 7.80 8.67
CA GLY A 56 -6.36 6.47 8.06
C GLY A 56 -5.10 5.99 7.31
N ASN A 57 -3.92 6.44 7.74
CA ASN A 57 -2.63 6.16 7.09
C ASN A 57 -2.53 6.62 5.63
N THR A 58 -3.31 7.63 5.25
CA THR A 58 -3.25 8.21 3.90
C THR A 58 -1.90 8.91 3.70
N ILE A 59 -1.19 8.61 2.61
CA ILE A 59 0.10 9.21 2.30
C ILE A 59 -0.05 10.13 1.09
N THR A 60 0.28 11.41 1.27
CA THR A 60 0.31 12.40 0.19
C THR A 60 1.76 12.78 -0.12
N LEU A 61 2.14 12.66 -1.39
CA LEU A 61 3.47 13.03 -1.89
C LEU A 61 3.41 14.43 -2.51
N ILE A 62 4.20 15.35 -1.96
CA ILE A 62 4.34 16.72 -2.42
C ILE A 62 5.63 16.86 -3.22
N GLU A 63 5.47 17.26 -4.48
CA GLU A 63 6.60 17.50 -5.39
C GLU A 63 7.16 18.91 -5.17
N PRO A 64 8.49 19.10 -5.22
CA PRO A 64 9.08 20.42 -5.09
C PRO A 64 8.72 21.31 -6.28
N LYS A 65 8.69 22.63 -6.07
CA LYS A 65 8.45 23.59 -7.15
C LYS A 65 9.55 23.47 -8.20
N GLY A 66 9.18 23.20 -9.45
CA GLY A 66 10.13 23.02 -10.54
C GLY A 66 10.73 21.61 -10.64
N ALA A 67 10.08 20.61 -10.05
CA ALA A 67 10.45 19.20 -10.21
C ALA A 67 10.71 18.84 -11.68
N SER A 68 11.77 18.08 -11.91
CA SER A 68 12.08 17.56 -13.25
C SER A 68 10.99 16.59 -13.72
N GLU A 69 10.81 16.46 -15.04
CA GLU A 69 9.86 15.48 -15.61
C GLU A 69 10.14 14.05 -15.14
N HIS A 70 11.41 13.74 -14.86
CA HIS A 70 11.84 12.46 -14.33
C HIS A 70 11.36 12.25 -12.89
N LEU A 71 11.56 13.25 -12.02
CA LEU A 71 11.06 13.21 -10.64
C LEU A 71 9.52 13.11 -10.62
N SER A 72 8.83 13.92 -11.43
CA SER A 72 7.37 13.86 -11.52
C SER A 72 6.84 12.54 -12.04
N SER A 73 7.55 11.90 -12.98
CA SER A 73 7.18 10.56 -13.46
C SER A 73 7.33 9.50 -12.38
N GLU A 74 8.37 9.60 -11.56
CA GLU A 74 8.59 8.71 -10.43
C GLU A 74 7.58 8.93 -9.32
N VAL A 75 7.26 10.18 -8.96
CA VAL A 75 6.25 10.48 -7.95
C VAL A 75 4.87 9.99 -8.40
N LYS A 76 4.51 10.14 -9.68
CA LYS A 76 3.30 9.53 -10.24
C LYS A 76 3.31 8.00 -10.10
N TRP A 77 4.45 7.37 -10.37
CA TRP A 77 4.60 5.92 -10.20
C TRP A 77 4.36 5.51 -8.74
N TRP A 78 4.91 6.26 -7.79
CA TRP A 78 4.72 6.05 -6.34
C TRP A 78 3.27 6.24 -5.91
N ARG A 79 2.60 7.32 -6.35
CA ARG A 79 1.19 7.60 -6.03
C ARG A 79 0.28 6.42 -6.41
N VAL A 80 0.49 5.82 -7.59
CA VAL A 80 -0.28 4.64 -8.01
C VAL A 80 -0.07 3.45 -7.07
N ARG A 81 1.17 3.23 -6.58
CA ARG A 81 1.46 2.08 -5.71
C ARG A 81 0.94 2.28 -4.30
N LEU A 82 1.03 3.50 -3.79
CA LEU A 82 0.44 3.86 -2.49
C LEU A 82 -1.09 3.70 -2.51
N ALA A 83 -1.75 4.05 -3.62
CA ALA A 83 -3.17 3.79 -3.80
C ALA A 83 -3.49 2.29 -3.74
N VAL A 84 -2.73 1.44 -4.43
CA VAL A 84 -2.91 -0.03 -4.38
C VAL A 84 -2.71 -0.58 -2.95
N ILE A 85 -1.73 -0.06 -2.21
CA ILE A 85 -1.51 -0.47 -0.81
C ILE A 85 -2.70 -0.05 0.07
N GLN A 86 -3.24 1.15 -0.15
CA GLN A 86 -4.42 1.63 0.56
C GLN A 86 -5.64 0.74 0.27
N GLU A 87 -5.83 0.33 -0.98
CA GLU A 87 -6.90 -0.60 -1.38
C GLU A 87 -6.79 -1.96 -0.65
N PHE A 88 -5.56 -2.45 -0.37
CA PHE A 88 -5.40 -3.66 0.44
C PHE A 88 -5.93 -3.49 1.87
N GLY A 89 -5.77 -2.31 2.46
CA GLY A 89 -6.32 -2.00 3.78
C GLY A 89 -7.84 -1.94 3.77
N GLU A 90 -8.42 -1.27 2.77
CA GLU A 90 -9.87 -1.17 2.60
C GLU A 90 -10.53 -2.54 2.33
N ASP A 91 -9.86 -3.44 1.60
CA ASP A 91 -10.32 -4.83 1.44
C ASP A 91 -10.32 -5.59 2.77
N GLU A 92 -9.30 -5.42 3.61
CA GLU A 92 -9.23 -6.07 4.92
C GLU A 92 -10.32 -5.55 5.88
N ASP A 93 -10.57 -4.24 5.90
CA ASP A 93 -11.63 -3.65 6.71
C ASP A 93 -13.00 -4.17 6.26
N ARG A 94 -13.29 -4.18 4.95
CA ARG A 94 -14.56 -4.73 4.42
C ARG A 94 -14.75 -6.21 4.74
N HIS A 95 -13.70 -7.03 4.61
CA HIS A 95 -13.76 -8.45 4.97
C HIS A 95 -13.97 -8.66 6.47
N ARG A 96 -13.42 -7.79 7.32
CA ARG A 96 -13.60 -7.85 8.77
C ARG A 96 -15.01 -7.43 9.20
N GLU A 97 -15.55 -6.39 8.57
CA GLU A 97 -16.92 -5.89 8.82
C GLU A 97 -17.99 -6.89 8.38
N HIS A 98 -17.72 -7.71 7.35
CA HIS A 98 -18.61 -8.78 6.89
C HIS A 98 -18.34 -10.15 7.55
N GLY A 99 -17.35 -10.26 8.44
CA GLY A 99 -16.89 -11.52 9.06
C GLY A 99 -17.60 -11.98 10.33
N THR A 100 -18.57 -11.22 10.84
CA THR A 100 -19.36 -11.60 12.03
C THR A 100 -20.86 -11.52 11.75
N ALA A 101 -21.37 -12.51 11.01
CA ALA A 101 -22.79 -12.86 11.04
C ALA A 101 -22.93 -14.39 11.23
N GLY A 102 -22.66 -14.83 12.45
CA GLY A 102 -23.09 -16.10 13.02
C GLY A 102 -22.81 -16.04 14.53
N PRO A 103 -23.72 -16.48 15.42
CA PRO A 103 -24.67 -17.58 15.22
C PRO A 103 -26.12 -17.24 15.61
N GLN A 104 -27.11 -17.91 15.01
CA GLN A 104 -28.33 -18.25 15.75
C GLN A 104 -28.58 -19.74 15.55
N GLY A 105 -27.87 -20.53 16.35
CA GLY A 105 -28.43 -21.77 16.85
C GLY A 105 -29.51 -21.40 17.86
N ALA A 106 -30.72 -21.87 17.60
CA ALA A 106 -31.78 -22.04 18.58
C ALA A 106 -32.40 -23.40 18.26
N GLU A 107 -31.67 -24.44 18.64
CA GLU A 107 -32.25 -25.75 18.92
C GLU A 107 -32.67 -25.74 20.39
N ASP A 108 -33.94 -26.09 20.61
CA ASP A 108 -34.61 -26.55 21.84
C ASP A 108 -34.84 -25.57 23.01
N ASP A 109 -36.11 -25.25 23.29
CA ASP A 109 -36.74 -25.61 24.57
C ASP A 109 -38.29 -25.68 24.46
N ASP A 110 -38.82 -26.71 25.09
CA ASP A 110 -40.18 -27.26 25.16
C ASP A 110 -41.17 -26.34 25.94
N ALA A 111 -42.42 -26.19 25.46
CA ALA A 111 -43.64 -25.94 26.28
C ALA A 111 -44.94 -26.04 25.45
#